data_AF-A0A507F4S3-F1
#
_entry.id   AF-A0A507F4S3-F1
#
_cell.length_a   1.000
_cell.length_b   1.000
_cell.length_c   1.000
_cell.angle_alpha   90.00
_cell.angle_beta   90.00
_cell.angle_gamma   90.00
#
_symmetry.space_group_name_H-M   'P 1'
#
loop_
_entity.id
_entity.type
_entity.pdbx_description
1 polymer ?
#
loop_
_entity_poly.entity_id
_entity_poly.type
_entity_poly.pdbx_seq_one_letter_code
_entity_poly.pdbx_strand_id
1 'polypeptide(L)'
;MQSDMQSSKRNKNRKSKLDTPAITNPVAEQPSPESSEVSKTANGACAELVNKRLRTLRKRLTKLESYESQPREKLERDQVEALSKKPEVEASIKELEEVVKALAIAEVEEIKAANERDRLAKMTEELKVATAVMEHQSQERHRLKKSVELNFALSTLLPNISLINTTIRMTEPQFKALTDLRSIVLGNFPVSDTKTVLESAELVVSKYLNDSTDEFSCGISYVELSSLVSNLVTPPPLPKFGIAAGMASIAPGFVSAFGHPDDSVASGLYEMNGHQEPALIAPVSRTISFFAHSE
;
A
#
# COMPACT_ATOMS: atom_id res chain seq x y z
N MET A 1 -33.06 -66.68 0.05
CA MET A 1 -32.77 -66.77 -1.38
C MET A 1 -32.49 -65.35 -1.86
N GLN A 2 -31.30 -65.13 -2.44
CA GLN A 2 -30.94 -64.03 -3.36
C GLN A 2 -31.29 -62.61 -2.87
N SER A 3 -30.35 -61.79 -2.42
CA SER A 3 -29.44 -61.09 -3.33
C SER A 3 -28.35 -60.34 -2.56
N ASP A 4 -27.08 -60.61 -2.85
CA ASP A 4 -26.04 -59.58 -2.78
C ASP A 4 -24.97 -59.95 -3.80
N MET A 5 -24.93 -59.13 -4.85
CA MET A 5 -24.18 -59.34 -6.07
C MET A 5 -23.15 -58.21 -6.21
N GLN A 6 -21.91 -58.65 -6.45
CA GLN A 6 -20.89 -58.02 -7.30
C GLN A 6 -19.95 -56.95 -6.74
N SER A 7 -18.75 -57.46 -6.48
CA SER A 7 -17.42 -56.89 -6.73
C SER A 7 -17.25 -56.11 -8.04
N SER A 8 -16.49 -55.01 -8.01
CA SER A 8 -15.52 -54.56 -9.03
C SER A 8 -14.95 -53.19 -8.63
N LYS A 9 -13.75 -52.74 -8.94
CA LYS A 9 -12.52 -53.28 -9.54
C LYS A 9 -11.42 -52.29 -9.16
N ARG A 10 -10.21 -52.79 -8.90
CA ARG A 10 -8.97 -51.98 -8.87
C ARG A 10 -8.86 -51.19 -10.18
N ASN A 11 -8.47 -49.92 -10.09
CA ASN A 11 -7.60 -49.37 -11.14
C ASN A 11 -6.45 -48.57 -10.53
N LYS A 12 -5.25 -49.07 -10.82
CA LYS A 12 -3.93 -48.48 -10.54
C LYS A 12 -3.67 -47.55 -11.71
N ASN A 13 -3.46 -46.25 -11.48
CA ASN A 13 -2.71 -45.47 -12.46
C ASN A 13 -1.58 -44.68 -11.81
N ARG A 14 -0.41 -44.96 -12.37
CA ARG A 14 0.91 -44.48 -12.03
C ARG A 14 1.17 -43.18 -12.81
N LYS A 15 1.77 -42.22 -12.12
CA LYS A 15 3.01 -41.53 -12.53
C LYS A 15 2.94 -40.60 -13.76
N SER A 16 2.96 -39.31 -13.48
CA SER A 16 3.92 -38.39 -14.10
C SER A 16 4.15 -37.20 -13.17
N LYS A 17 5.23 -37.29 -12.38
CA LYS A 17 5.93 -36.13 -11.81
C LYS A 17 6.50 -35.35 -12.99
N LEU A 18 6.04 -34.12 -13.18
CA LEU A 18 6.74 -33.12 -13.96
C LEU A 18 7.26 -32.10 -12.93
N ASP A 19 8.57 -32.10 -12.76
CA ASP A 19 9.31 -31.12 -11.98
C ASP A 19 9.21 -29.77 -12.70
N THR A 20 8.44 -28.85 -12.12
CA THR A 20 8.51 -27.42 -12.45
C THR A 20 9.36 -26.76 -11.36
N PRO A 21 10.52 -26.16 -11.69
CA PRO A 21 11.29 -25.42 -10.71
C PRO A 21 10.51 -24.21 -10.22
N ALA A 22 10.53 -24.05 -8.89
CA ALA A 22 9.89 -22.98 -8.17
C ALA A 22 10.41 -21.60 -8.64
N ILE A 23 9.55 -20.87 -9.34
CA ILE A 23 9.60 -19.41 -9.33
C ILE A 23 8.78 -19.00 -8.11
N THR A 24 9.48 -18.75 -7.01
CA THR A 24 9.01 -18.03 -5.83
C THR A 24 8.61 -16.62 -6.25
N ASN A 25 7.38 -16.47 -6.74
CA ASN A 25 6.66 -15.22 -6.57
C ASN A 25 6.30 -15.12 -5.08
N PRO A 26 6.62 -14.01 -4.40
CA PRO A 26 6.03 -13.74 -3.09
C PRO A 26 4.54 -13.59 -3.33
N VAL A 27 3.82 -14.67 -3.04
CA VAL A 27 2.38 -14.67 -2.82
C VAL A 27 2.14 -13.56 -1.83
N ALA A 28 1.44 -12.53 -2.29
CA ALA A 28 0.80 -11.57 -1.43
C ALA A 28 0.01 -12.37 -0.39
N GLU A 29 0.55 -12.39 0.80
CA GLU A 29 -0.04 -12.95 2.01
C GLU A 29 -1.37 -12.24 2.17
N GLN A 30 -2.45 -12.89 1.70
CA GLN A 30 -3.80 -12.48 1.99
C GLN A 30 -3.90 -12.38 3.51
N PRO A 31 -4.18 -11.21 4.08
CA PRO A 31 -4.54 -11.15 5.49
C PRO A 31 -5.87 -11.88 5.64
N SER A 32 -5.80 -13.09 6.21
CA SER A 32 -6.96 -13.84 6.65
C SER A 32 -7.73 -12.97 7.66
N PRO A 33 -9.00 -12.60 7.42
CA PRO A 33 -9.78 -11.81 8.36
C PRO A 33 -10.35 -12.73 9.44
N GLU A 34 -9.49 -13.34 10.25
CA GLU A 34 -9.89 -14.29 11.31
C GLU A 34 -9.78 -13.72 12.73
N SER A 35 -9.62 -12.40 12.91
CA SER A 35 -9.40 -11.83 14.26
C SER A 35 -10.58 -11.07 14.88
N SER A 36 -11.76 -11.01 14.27
CA SER A 36 -12.88 -10.20 14.78
C SER A 36 -14.02 -10.98 15.46
N GLU A 37 -13.99 -12.32 15.47
CA GLU A 37 -15.05 -13.11 16.14
C GLU A 37 -14.83 -13.33 17.64
N VAL A 38 -13.61 -13.12 18.15
CA VAL A 38 -13.28 -13.49 19.53
C VAL A 38 -13.89 -12.50 20.56
N SER A 39 -14.03 -11.21 20.25
CA SER A 39 -14.53 -10.23 21.23
C SER A 39 -16.05 -10.11 21.30
N LYS A 40 -16.78 -10.46 20.23
CA LYS A 40 -18.26 -10.50 20.24
C LYS A 40 -18.84 -11.49 21.25
N THR A 41 -18.08 -12.51 21.65
CA THR A 41 -18.59 -13.57 22.53
C THR A 41 -18.52 -13.19 24.01
N ALA A 42 -17.49 -12.46 24.44
CA ALA A 42 -17.26 -12.18 25.86
C ALA A 42 -18.24 -11.12 26.41
N ASN A 43 -18.42 -10.01 25.70
CA ASN A 43 -19.34 -8.95 26.10
C ASN A 43 -20.81 -9.40 26.00
N GLY A 44 -21.16 -10.13 24.95
CA GLY A 44 -22.49 -10.72 24.78
C GLY A 44 -22.84 -11.73 25.89
N ALA A 45 -21.92 -12.62 26.25
CA ALA A 45 -22.15 -13.59 27.34
C ALA A 45 -22.37 -12.90 28.70
N CYS A 46 -21.67 -11.80 28.96
CA CYS A 46 -21.85 -10.99 30.18
C CYS A 46 -23.24 -10.32 30.20
N ALA A 47 -23.63 -9.69 29.09
CA ALA A 47 -24.94 -9.06 28.95
C ALA A 47 -26.10 -10.06 29.13
N GLU A 48 -25.96 -11.27 28.61
CA GLU A 48 -26.96 -12.34 28.79
C GLU A 48 -27.10 -12.76 30.26
N LEU A 49 -25.98 -12.91 30.98
CA LEU A 49 -25.98 -13.30 32.38
C LEU A 49 -26.62 -12.23 33.26
N VAL A 50 -26.28 -10.96 33.03
CA VAL A 50 -26.90 -9.81 33.72
C VAL A 50 -28.40 -9.79 33.47
N ASN A 51 -28.84 -9.91 32.21
CA ASN A 51 -30.26 -9.94 31.87
C ASN A 51 -31.02 -11.12 32.48
N LYS A 52 -30.38 -12.30 32.60
CA LYS A 52 -30.95 -13.46 33.29
C LYS A 52 -31.13 -13.19 34.78
N ARG A 53 -30.13 -12.59 35.43
CA ARG A 53 -30.20 -12.21 36.85
C ARG A 53 -31.29 -11.16 37.10
N LEU A 54 -31.38 -10.16 36.22
CA LEU A 54 -32.37 -9.09 36.27
C LEU A 54 -33.80 -9.66 36.17
N ARG A 55 -34.04 -10.60 35.24
CA ARG A 55 -35.32 -11.33 35.14
C ARG A 55 -35.67 -12.08 36.43
N THR A 56 -34.70 -12.75 37.05
CA THR A 56 -34.91 -13.45 38.32
C THR A 56 -35.24 -12.50 39.47
N LEU A 57 -34.54 -11.37 39.57
CA LEU A 57 -34.79 -10.37 40.61
C LEU A 57 -36.15 -9.67 40.43
N ARG A 58 -36.54 -9.30 39.20
CA ARG A 58 -37.88 -8.76 38.92
C ARG A 58 -38.99 -9.73 39.31
N LYS A 59 -38.84 -11.03 39.00
CA LYS A 59 -39.79 -12.06 39.46
C LYS A 59 -39.87 -12.14 40.99
N ARG A 60 -38.74 -11.95 41.69
CA ARG A 60 -38.71 -11.91 43.16
C ARG A 60 -39.40 -10.65 43.69
N LEU A 61 -39.17 -9.49 43.08
CA LEU A 61 -39.81 -8.23 43.45
C LEU A 61 -41.35 -8.33 43.32
N THR A 62 -41.86 -8.82 42.20
CA THR A 62 -43.31 -9.02 41.99
C THR A 62 -43.95 -9.94 43.04
N LYS A 63 -43.22 -10.97 43.51
CA LYS A 63 -43.69 -11.82 44.62
C LYS A 63 -43.74 -11.05 45.94
N LEU A 64 -42.74 -10.21 46.23
CA LEU A 64 -42.72 -9.39 47.43
C LEU A 64 -43.85 -8.35 47.42
N GLU A 65 -44.12 -7.70 46.29
CA GLU A 65 -45.27 -6.80 46.11
C GLU A 65 -46.61 -7.53 46.37
N SER A 66 -46.71 -8.80 45.95
CA SER A 66 -47.87 -9.63 46.25
C SER A 66 -48.03 -9.94 47.74
N TYR A 67 -46.95 -10.02 48.52
CA TYR A 67 -47.03 -10.20 49.98
C TYR A 67 -47.38 -8.89 50.69
N GLU A 68 -46.87 -7.76 50.18
CA GLU A 68 -47.13 -6.43 50.72
C GLU A 68 -48.61 -6.02 50.62
N SER A 69 -49.33 -6.53 49.62
CA SER A 69 -50.78 -6.29 49.47
C SER A 69 -51.64 -7.06 50.49
N GLN A 70 -51.09 -8.03 51.22
CA GLN A 70 -51.81 -8.80 52.22
C GLN A 70 -51.65 -8.21 53.64
N PRO A 71 -52.65 -8.33 54.52
CA PRO A 71 -52.53 -7.88 55.91
C PRO A 71 -51.40 -8.63 56.63
N ARG A 72 -50.53 -7.92 57.36
CA ARG A 72 -49.38 -8.51 58.08
C ARG A 72 -49.75 -9.65 59.03
N GLU A 73 -50.95 -9.61 59.60
CA GLU A 73 -51.47 -10.64 60.51
C GLU A 73 -51.67 -12.01 59.84
N LYS A 74 -51.80 -12.04 58.52
CA LYS A 74 -52.01 -13.26 57.72
C LYS A 74 -50.72 -13.77 57.08
N LEU A 75 -49.62 -13.03 57.17
CA LEU A 75 -48.34 -13.41 56.57
C LEU A 75 -47.57 -14.35 57.49
N GLU A 76 -46.93 -15.35 56.90
CA GLU A 76 -46.00 -16.23 57.62
C GLU A 76 -44.73 -15.46 58.03
N ARG A 77 -44.04 -15.91 59.08
CA ARG A 77 -42.80 -15.28 59.58
C ARG A 77 -41.75 -15.10 58.48
N ASP A 78 -41.60 -16.09 57.61
CA ASP A 78 -40.65 -16.08 56.49
C ASP A 78 -41.03 -15.03 55.43
N GLN A 79 -42.32 -14.77 55.23
CA GLN A 79 -42.82 -13.75 54.29
C GLN A 79 -42.55 -12.34 54.84
N VAL A 80 -42.70 -12.15 56.15
CA VAL A 80 -42.35 -10.89 56.83
C VAL A 80 -40.85 -10.60 56.74
N GLU A 81 -39.99 -11.62 56.90
CA GLU A 81 -38.55 -11.47 56.70
C GLU A 81 -38.18 -11.25 55.22
N ALA A 82 -38.89 -11.87 54.28
CA ALA A 82 -38.67 -11.63 52.86
C ALA A 82 -39.02 -10.18 52.48
N LEU A 83 -40.08 -9.60 53.06
CA LEU A 83 -40.47 -8.20 52.87
C LEU A 83 -39.40 -7.21 53.37
N SER A 84 -38.67 -7.53 54.44
CA SER A 84 -37.58 -6.65 54.91
C SER A 84 -36.40 -6.57 53.93
N LYS A 85 -36.24 -7.57 53.06
CA LYS A 85 -35.21 -7.62 51.99
C LYS A 85 -35.67 -6.98 50.67
N LYS A 86 -36.91 -6.48 50.58
CA LYS A 86 -37.43 -5.78 49.39
C LYS A 86 -36.53 -4.62 48.91
N PRO A 87 -36.10 -3.66 49.77
CA PRO A 87 -35.26 -2.55 49.32
C PRO A 87 -33.90 -3.01 48.75
N GLU A 88 -33.34 -4.12 49.25
CA GLU A 88 -32.11 -4.70 48.73
C GLU A 88 -32.30 -5.26 47.31
N VAL A 89 -33.44 -5.90 47.05
CA VAL A 89 -33.80 -6.42 45.71
C VAL A 89 -34.02 -5.28 44.73
N GLU A 90 -34.67 -4.18 45.14
CA GLU A 90 -34.87 -2.99 44.32
C GLU A 90 -33.54 -2.30 43.98
N ALA A 91 -32.67 -2.13 44.98
CA ALA A 91 -31.33 -1.58 44.77
C ALA A 91 -30.51 -2.42 43.78
N SER A 92 -30.55 -3.76 43.94
CA SER A 92 -29.87 -4.69 43.03
C SER A 92 -30.41 -4.62 41.59
N ILE A 93 -31.72 -4.43 41.41
CA ILE A 93 -32.31 -4.27 40.07
C ILE A 93 -31.79 -2.98 39.42
N LYS A 94 -31.80 -1.86 40.15
CA LYS A 94 -31.34 -0.57 39.63
C LYS A 94 -29.87 -0.62 39.22
N GLU A 95 -29.01 -1.21 40.06
CA GLU A 95 -27.59 -1.40 39.75
C GLU A 95 -27.40 -2.23 38.47
N LEU A 96 -28.10 -3.37 38.34
CA LEU A 96 -27.99 -4.19 37.13
C LEU A 96 -28.53 -3.49 35.88
N GLU A 97 -29.53 -2.63 36.00
CA GLU A 97 -30.01 -1.79 34.88
C GLU A 97 -28.96 -0.77 34.44
N GLU A 98 -28.21 -0.18 35.39
CA GLU A 98 -27.07 0.70 35.08
C GLU A 98 -25.95 -0.08 34.40
N VAL A 99 -25.65 -1.30 34.86
CA VAL A 99 -24.66 -2.19 34.22
C VAL A 99 -25.06 -2.53 32.79
N VAL A 100 -26.34 -2.84 32.51
CA VAL A 100 -26.82 -3.10 31.14
C VAL A 100 -26.61 -1.89 30.23
N LYS A 101 -26.88 -0.67 30.72
CA LYS A 101 -26.65 0.56 29.95
C LYS A 101 -25.17 0.75 29.66
N ALA A 102 -24.30 0.51 30.64
CA ALA A 102 -22.85 0.62 30.48
C ALA A 102 -22.32 -0.39 29.44
N LEU A 103 -22.80 -1.64 29.48
CA LEU A 103 -22.45 -2.66 28.49
C LEU A 103 -22.88 -2.26 27.07
N ALA A 104 -24.09 -1.73 26.91
CA ALA A 104 -24.57 -1.28 25.60
C ALA A 104 -23.73 -0.12 25.02
N ILE A 105 -23.30 0.82 25.87
CA ILE A 105 -22.40 1.91 25.45
C ILE A 105 -21.04 1.34 25.03
N ALA A 106 -20.48 0.43 25.83
CA ALA A 106 -19.19 -0.20 25.54
C ALA A 106 -19.21 -0.99 24.22
N GLU A 107 -20.29 -1.71 23.92
CA GLU A 107 -20.47 -2.42 22.64
C GLU A 107 -20.48 -1.46 21.44
N VAL A 108 -21.18 -0.31 21.56
CA VAL A 108 -21.21 0.70 20.50
C VAL A 108 -19.82 1.32 20.29
N GLU A 109 -19.09 1.61 21.36
CA GLU A 109 -17.72 2.13 21.28
C GLU A 109 -16.75 1.12 20.68
N GLU A 110 -16.86 -0.16 21.03
CA GLU A 110 -16.06 -1.24 20.47
C GLU A 110 -16.28 -1.38 18.96
N ILE A 111 -17.54 -1.34 18.51
CA ILE A 111 -17.87 -1.38 17.07
C ILE A 111 -17.30 -0.17 16.34
N LYS A 112 -17.42 1.04 16.91
CA LYS A 112 -16.83 2.25 16.32
C LYS A 112 -15.31 2.13 16.21
N ALA A 113 -14.66 1.67 17.27
CA ALA A 113 -13.21 1.48 17.29
C ALA A 113 -12.75 0.41 16.28
N ALA A 114 -13.50 -0.68 16.13
CA ALA A 114 -13.23 -1.72 15.14
C ALA A 114 -13.36 -1.16 13.71
N ASN A 115 -14.45 -0.45 13.41
CA ASN A 115 -14.66 0.17 12.10
C ASN A 115 -13.57 1.19 11.75
N GLU A 116 -13.12 1.99 12.71
CA GLU A 116 -12.04 2.95 12.49
C GLU A 116 -10.70 2.25 12.24
N ARG A 117 -10.39 1.18 12.99
CA ARG A 117 -9.19 0.35 12.73
C ARG A 117 -9.23 -0.26 11.33
N ASP A 118 -10.38 -0.80 10.92
CA ASP A 118 -10.54 -1.38 9.58
C ASP A 118 -10.40 -0.32 8.48
N ARG A 119 -10.94 0.88 8.70
CA ARG A 119 -10.79 2.01 7.78
C ARG A 119 -9.33 2.44 7.65
N LEU A 120 -8.62 2.59 8.78
CA LEU A 120 -7.21 2.94 8.78
C LEU A 120 -6.36 1.87 8.12
N ALA A 121 -6.63 0.59 8.38
CA ALA A 121 -5.94 -0.54 7.76
C ALA A 121 -6.08 -0.48 6.23
N LYS A 122 -7.30 -0.32 5.71
CA LYS A 122 -7.57 -0.18 4.27
C LYS A 122 -6.83 1.01 3.66
N MET A 123 -6.89 2.17 4.32
CA MET A 123 -6.19 3.36 3.83
C MET A 123 -4.67 3.15 3.76
N THR A 124 -4.08 2.46 4.74
CA THR A 124 -2.64 2.16 4.71
C THR A 124 -2.27 1.15 3.62
N GLU A 125 -3.14 0.19 3.33
CA GLU A 125 -2.94 -0.77 2.25
C GLU A 125 -3.02 -0.10 0.88
N GLU A 126 -4.05 0.73 0.66
CA GLU A 126 -4.20 1.52 -0.56
C GLU A 126 -2.99 2.42 -0.81
N LEU A 127 -2.45 3.07 0.23
CA LEU A 127 -1.27 3.91 0.12
C LEU A 127 -0.01 3.11 -0.23
N LYS A 128 0.17 1.91 0.33
CA LYS A 128 1.28 1.01 -0.02
C LYS A 128 1.20 0.57 -1.47
N VAL A 129 0.02 0.17 -1.93
CA VAL A 129 -0.21 -0.22 -3.33
C VAL A 129 0.05 0.96 -4.26
N ALA A 130 -0.48 2.14 -3.96
CA ALA A 130 -0.25 3.34 -4.77
C ALA A 130 1.24 3.71 -4.87
N THR A 131 1.97 3.61 -3.76
CA THR A 131 3.42 3.88 -3.71
C THR A 131 4.19 2.87 -4.56
N ALA A 132 3.91 1.57 -4.41
CA ALA A 132 4.56 0.52 -5.20
C ALA A 132 4.29 0.66 -6.70
N VAL A 133 3.06 1.01 -7.09
CA VAL A 133 2.71 1.26 -8.50
C VAL A 133 3.44 2.48 -9.05
N MET A 134 3.50 3.58 -8.28
CA MET A 134 4.21 4.79 -8.69
C MET A 134 5.71 4.54 -8.86
N GLU A 135 6.33 3.80 -7.94
CA GLU A 135 7.74 3.44 -8.00
C GLU A 135 8.03 2.57 -9.24
N HIS A 136 7.24 1.51 -9.46
CA HIS A 136 7.36 0.65 -10.64
C HIS A 136 7.21 1.46 -11.94
N GLN A 137 6.21 2.35 -12.03
CA GLN A 137 6.03 3.22 -13.19
C GLN A 137 7.21 4.19 -13.39
N SER A 138 7.82 4.67 -12.31
CA SER A 138 9.01 5.51 -12.37
C SER A 138 10.22 4.72 -12.91
N GLN A 139 10.42 3.50 -12.42
CA GLN A 139 11.49 2.60 -12.89
C GLN A 139 11.32 2.25 -14.38
N GLU A 140 10.10 1.93 -14.82
CA GLU A 140 9.84 1.61 -16.23
C GLU A 140 10.00 2.84 -17.15
N ARG A 141 9.57 4.03 -16.70
CA ARG A 141 9.85 5.28 -17.43
C ARG A 141 11.34 5.56 -17.54
N HIS A 142 12.11 5.31 -16.48
CA HIS A 142 13.56 5.45 -16.47
C HIS A 142 14.23 4.46 -17.44
N ARG A 143 13.81 3.20 -17.42
CA ARG A 143 14.29 2.16 -18.36
C ARG A 143 13.98 2.49 -19.81
N LEU A 144 12.75 2.94 -20.10
CA LEU A 144 12.35 3.37 -21.44
C LEU A 144 13.18 4.57 -21.91
N LYS A 145 13.39 5.56 -21.04
CA LYS A 145 14.24 6.71 -21.35
C LYS A 145 15.66 6.26 -21.71
N LYS A 146 16.27 5.40 -20.90
CA LYS A 146 17.61 4.85 -21.16
C LYS A 146 17.68 4.05 -22.45
N SER A 147 16.67 3.24 -22.77
CA SER A 147 16.67 2.45 -24.01
C SER A 147 16.56 3.33 -25.26
N VAL A 148 15.75 4.41 -25.20
CA VAL A 148 15.67 5.41 -26.27
C VAL A 148 16.98 6.18 -26.40
N GLU A 149 17.59 6.62 -25.29
CA GLU A 149 18.90 7.28 -25.29
C GLU A 149 19.99 6.37 -25.89
N LEU A 150 20.02 5.10 -25.48
CA LEU A 150 20.92 4.09 -26.03
C LEU A 150 20.75 3.96 -27.54
N ASN A 151 19.51 3.75 -28.00
CA ASN A 151 19.23 3.60 -29.42
C ASN A 151 19.62 4.85 -30.22
N PHE A 152 19.32 6.05 -29.71
CA PHE A 152 19.69 7.31 -30.35
C PHE A 152 21.21 7.48 -30.42
N ALA A 153 21.91 7.18 -29.32
CA ALA A 153 23.37 7.23 -29.27
C ALA A 153 24.02 6.27 -30.29
N LEU A 154 23.58 5.01 -30.33
CA LEU A 154 24.17 3.99 -31.18
C LEU A 154 23.82 4.16 -32.67
N SER A 155 22.58 4.56 -32.97
CA SER A 155 22.07 4.66 -34.34
C SER A 155 22.37 6.01 -34.99
N THR A 156 22.35 7.11 -34.22
CA THR A 156 22.45 8.48 -34.77
C THR A 156 23.78 9.15 -34.42
N LEU A 157 24.22 9.10 -33.16
CA LEU A 157 25.38 9.88 -32.73
C LEU A 157 26.71 9.19 -33.05
N LEU A 158 26.82 7.89 -32.76
CA LEU A 158 28.08 7.15 -32.93
C LEU A 158 28.59 7.11 -34.37
N PRO A 159 27.77 6.90 -35.42
CA PRO A 159 28.24 6.95 -36.81
C PRO A 159 28.74 8.35 -37.23
N ASN A 160 28.17 9.40 -36.62
CA ASN A 160 28.47 10.79 -36.93
C ASN A 160 29.46 11.41 -35.93
N ILE A 161 30.09 10.59 -35.08
CA ILE A 161 30.88 11.09 -33.96
C ILE A 161 31.98 12.03 -34.44
N SER A 162 32.69 11.70 -35.52
CA SER A 162 33.75 12.52 -36.10
C SER A 162 33.32 13.95 -36.49
N LEU A 163 32.03 14.16 -36.77
CA LEU A 163 31.46 15.47 -37.11
C LEU A 163 31.05 16.27 -35.85
N ILE A 164 30.72 15.58 -34.77
CA ILE A 164 30.18 16.15 -33.53
C ILE A 164 31.30 16.36 -32.48
N ASN A 165 32.43 15.64 -32.60
CA ASN A 165 33.44 15.47 -31.55
C ASN A 165 34.46 16.61 -31.33
N THR A 166 34.10 17.88 -31.55
CA THR A 166 35.02 18.95 -31.09
C THR A 166 35.03 19.08 -29.56
N THR A 167 34.00 18.59 -28.86
CA THR A 167 33.82 18.84 -27.41
C THR A 167 33.98 17.59 -26.53
N ILE A 168 33.63 16.39 -27.00
CA ILE A 168 33.63 15.18 -26.17
C ILE A 168 34.92 14.41 -26.40
N ARG A 169 35.81 14.39 -25.40
CA ARG A 169 37.03 13.57 -25.43
C ARG A 169 36.70 12.15 -24.97
N MET A 170 36.66 11.21 -25.90
CA MET A 170 36.55 9.78 -25.61
C MET A 170 37.93 9.11 -25.72
N THR A 171 38.22 8.20 -24.80
CA THR A 171 39.42 7.37 -24.88
C THR A 171 39.20 6.20 -25.86
N GLU A 172 40.29 5.65 -26.40
CA GLU A 172 40.23 4.49 -27.31
C GLU A 172 39.44 3.29 -26.76
N PRO A 173 39.65 2.82 -25.51
CA PRO A 173 38.86 1.70 -24.97
C PRO A 173 37.36 2.02 -24.86
N GLN A 174 36.99 3.27 -24.57
CA GLN A 174 35.58 3.69 -24.52
C GLN A 174 34.94 3.70 -25.91
N PHE A 175 35.67 4.18 -26.93
CA PHE A 175 35.19 4.16 -28.31
C PHE A 175 35.03 2.73 -28.84
N LYS A 176 36.00 1.85 -28.54
CA LYS A 176 35.90 0.43 -28.86
C LYS A 176 34.71 -0.23 -28.16
N ALA A 177 34.52 0.01 -26.86
CA ALA A 177 33.38 -0.54 -26.12
C ALA A 177 32.03 -0.08 -26.71
N LEU A 178 31.86 1.19 -27.08
CA LEU A 178 30.63 1.65 -27.75
C LEU A 178 30.41 1.01 -29.12
N THR A 179 31.49 0.76 -29.87
CA THR A 179 31.42 0.11 -31.19
C THR A 179 31.05 -1.37 -31.07
N ASP A 180 31.61 -2.06 -30.07
CA ASP A 180 31.24 -3.44 -29.72
C ASP A 180 29.76 -3.50 -29.30
N LEU A 181 29.31 -2.57 -28.43
CA LEU A 181 27.90 -2.46 -28.01
C LEU A 181 26.98 -2.24 -29.21
N ARG A 182 27.33 -1.32 -30.12
CA ARG A 182 26.57 -1.07 -31.35
C ARG A 182 26.43 -2.33 -32.19
N SER A 183 27.52 -3.09 -32.35
CA SER A 183 27.53 -4.30 -33.15
C SER A 183 26.60 -5.37 -32.55
N ILE A 184 26.56 -5.49 -31.22
CA ILE A 184 25.71 -6.44 -30.49
C ILE A 184 24.24 -6.03 -30.60
N VAL A 185 23.93 -4.78 -30.29
CA VAL A 185 22.54 -4.29 -30.21
C VAL A 185 21.89 -4.17 -31.59
N LEU A 186 22.64 -3.72 -32.60
CA LEU A 186 22.10 -3.55 -33.97
C LEU A 186 22.26 -4.81 -34.84
N GLY A 187 22.88 -5.87 -34.33
CA GLY A 187 23.02 -7.14 -35.04
C GLY A 187 23.98 -7.11 -36.22
N ASN A 188 25.03 -6.28 -36.19
CA ASN A 188 26.01 -6.16 -37.29
C ASN A 188 27.07 -7.28 -37.29
N PHE A 189 26.80 -8.43 -36.66
CA PHE A 189 27.75 -9.54 -36.64
C PHE A 189 27.49 -10.55 -37.77
N PRO A 190 28.55 -11.04 -38.43
CA PRO A 190 28.44 -12.16 -39.35
C PRO A 190 28.28 -13.47 -38.55
N VAL A 191 27.09 -13.74 -38.01
CA VAL A 191 26.81 -14.98 -37.26
C VAL A 191 25.73 -15.79 -37.97
N SER A 192 25.91 -17.11 -38.00
CA SER A 192 24.98 -18.06 -38.64
C SER A 192 23.74 -18.38 -37.79
N ASP A 193 23.73 -18.04 -36.49
CA ASP A 193 22.64 -18.36 -35.57
C ASP A 193 22.05 -17.09 -34.94
N THR A 194 20.92 -16.64 -35.49
CA THR A 194 20.20 -15.43 -35.08
C THR A 194 19.68 -15.50 -33.64
N LYS A 195 19.38 -16.68 -33.12
CA LYS A 195 18.82 -16.85 -31.78
C LYS A 195 19.84 -16.51 -30.70
N THR A 196 21.08 -17.00 -30.86
CA THR A 196 22.18 -16.73 -29.93
C THR A 196 22.55 -15.24 -29.90
N VAL A 197 22.44 -14.55 -31.04
CA VAL A 197 22.67 -13.10 -31.12
C VAL A 197 21.61 -12.33 -30.36
N LEU A 198 20.34 -12.72 -30.49
CA LEU A 198 19.24 -12.04 -29.81
C LEU A 198 19.33 -12.21 -28.28
N GLU A 199 19.62 -13.43 -27.80
CA GLU A 199 19.81 -13.70 -26.37
C GLU A 199 21.00 -12.92 -25.79
N SER A 200 22.10 -12.83 -26.54
CA SER A 200 23.27 -12.02 -26.16
C SER A 200 22.94 -10.52 -26.13
N ALA A 201 22.24 -10.01 -27.14
CA ALA A 201 21.82 -8.62 -27.19
C ALA A 201 20.85 -8.28 -26.05
N GLU A 202 19.89 -9.14 -25.76
CA GLU A 202 18.96 -9.00 -24.64
C GLU A 202 19.72 -8.93 -23.30
N LEU A 203 20.67 -9.85 -23.08
CA LEU A 203 21.48 -9.85 -21.86
C LEU A 203 22.31 -8.56 -21.73
N VAL A 204 22.96 -8.12 -22.80
CA VAL A 204 23.78 -6.89 -22.81
C VAL A 204 22.95 -5.65 -22.57
N VAL A 205 21.78 -5.52 -23.22
CA VAL A 205 20.84 -4.41 -23.00
C VAL A 205 20.29 -4.46 -21.58
N SER A 206 19.94 -5.64 -21.06
CA SER A 206 19.46 -5.79 -19.69
C SER A 206 20.52 -5.35 -18.67
N LYS A 207 21.79 -5.77 -18.83
CA LYS A 207 22.89 -5.33 -17.96
C LYS A 207 23.15 -3.82 -18.06
N TYR A 208 23.04 -3.24 -19.25
CA TYR A 208 23.14 -1.81 -19.46
C TYR A 208 22.01 -1.03 -18.76
N LEU A 209 20.75 -1.46 -18.95
CA LEU A 209 19.59 -0.78 -18.36
C LEU A 209 19.60 -0.82 -16.82
N ASN A 210 20.15 -1.88 -16.24
CA ASN A 210 20.26 -2.10 -14.80
C ASN A 210 21.54 -1.51 -14.17
N ASP A 211 22.36 -0.77 -14.92
CA ASP A 211 23.63 -0.22 -14.40
C ASP A 211 24.51 -1.29 -13.75
N SER A 212 24.70 -2.42 -14.43
CA SER A 212 25.55 -3.49 -13.89
C SER A 212 26.98 -2.98 -13.63
N THR A 213 27.59 -3.47 -12.54
CA THR A 213 29.01 -3.23 -12.24
C THR A 213 29.91 -4.21 -12.97
N ASP A 214 29.33 -5.18 -13.69
CA ASP A 214 30.07 -6.13 -14.51
C ASP A 214 30.88 -5.40 -15.59
N GLU A 215 32.06 -5.95 -15.89
CA GLU A 215 32.86 -5.52 -17.03
C GLU A 215 32.18 -5.95 -18.34
N PHE A 216 32.12 -5.04 -19.31
CA PHE A 216 31.56 -5.29 -20.64
C PHE A 216 32.66 -5.55 -21.68
N SER A 217 33.49 -4.56 -21.97
CA SER A 217 34.57 -4.64 -22.96
C SER A 217 35.68 -3.66 -22.62
N CYS A 218 36.94 -4.10 -22.80
CA CYS A 218 38.13 -3.26 -22.67
C CYS A 218 38.29 -2.59 -21.29
N GLY A 219 37.94 -3.28 -20.19
CA GLY A 219 38.00 -2.71 -18.84
C GLY A 219 36.87 -1.76 -18.50
N ILE A 220 35.89 -1.55 -19.40
CA ILE A 220 34.76 -0.64 -19.18
C ILE A 220 33.56 -1.42 -18.65
N SER A 221 33.02 -0.97 -17.53
CA SER A 221 31.80 -1.50 -16.91
C SER A 221 30.51 -0.96 -17.56
N TYR A 222 29.37 -1.61 -17.33
CA TYR A 222 28.07 -1.12 -17.86
C TYR A 222 27.65 0.23 -17.26
N VAL A 223 27.99 0.51 -15.99
CA VAL A 223 27.81 1.83 -15.35
C VAL A 223 28.55 2.94 -16.10
N GLU A 224 29.83 2.70 -16.43
CA GLU A 224 30.63 3.66 -17.17
C GLU A 224 30.11 3.83 -18.59
N LEU A 225 29.64 2.74 -19.21
CA LEU A 225 29.02 2.75 -20.52
C LEU A 225 27.72 3.57 -20.55
N SER A 226 26.85 3.42 -19.53
CA SER A 226 25.66 4.26 -19.38
C SER A 226 26.03 5.73 -19.22
N SER A 227 27.06 6.04 -18.44
CA SER A 227 27.53 7.41 -18.25
C SER A 227 28.07 8.02 -19.56
N LEU A 228 28.79 7.23 -20.36
CA LEU A 228 29.28 7.63 -21.67
C LEU A 228 28.15 7.92 -22.66
N VAL A 229 27.15 7.04 -22.72
CA VAL A 229 25.96 7.23 -23.56
C VAL A 229 25.19 8.49 -23.12
N SER A 230 24.96 8.67 -21.83
CA SER A 230 24.29 9.87 -21.32
C SER A 230 25.07 11.15 -21.62
N ASN A 231 26.40 11.14 -21.49
CA ASN A 231 27.27 12.27 -21.86
C ASN A 231 27.26 12.54 -23.37
N LEU A 232 27.07 11.52 -24.19
CA LEU A 232 26.97 11.66 -25.64
C LEU A 232 25.62 12.27 -26.05
N VAL A 233 24.52 11.81 -25.44
CA VAL A 233 23.16 12.30 -25.73
C VAL A 233 22.90 13.68 -25.13
N THR A 234 23.32 13.89 -23.89
CA THR A 234 23.15 15.14 -23.15
C THR A 234 24.52 15.61 -22.65
N PRO A 235 25.32 16.28 -23.50
CA PRO A 235 26.63 16.74 -23.07
C PRO A 235 26.51 17.74 -21.91
N PRO A 236 27.42 17.69 -20.92
CA PRO A 236 27.40 18.64 -19.82
C PRO A 236 27.48 20.08 -20.36
N PRO A 237 26.73 21.02 -19.78
CA PRO A 237 26.72 22.39 -20.26
C PRO A 237 28.13 22.98 -20.22
N LEU A 238 28.54 23.62 -21.32
CA LEU A 238 29.84 24.27 -21.39
C LEU A 238 29.96 25.27 -20.22
N PRO A 239 31.09 25.26 -19.48
CA PRO A 239 31.30 26.26 -18.45
C PRO A 239 31.22 27.64 -19.10
N LYS A 240 30.37 28.52 -18.54
CA LYS A 240 30.21 29.89 -19.03
C LYS A 240 31.44 30.72 -18.68
N PHE A 241 32.57 30.46 -19.34
CA PHE A 241 33.75 31.30 -19.23
C PHE A 241 33.45 32.65 -19.89
N GLY A 242 33.26 33.70 -19.09
CA GLY A 242 33.50 35.09 -19.53
C GLY A 242 32.34 36.07 -19.70
N ILE A 243 31.07 35.74 -19.40
CA ILE A 243 29.98 36.74 -19.53
C ILE A 243 29.68 37.49 -18.20
N ALA A 244 30.04 36.93 -17.03
CA ALA A 244 29.72 37.54 -15.73
C ALA A 244 30.83 38.39 -15.11
N ALA A 245 32.06 38.40 -15.65
CA ALA A 245 33.18 39.12 -15.04
C ALA A 245 33.23 40.62 -15.40
N GLY A 246 32.39 41.11 -16.32
CA GLY A 246 32.50 42.48 -16.87
C GLY A 246 31.38 43.47 -16.51
N MET A 247 30.28 43.06 -15.86
CA MET A 247 29.12 43.95 -15.64
C MET A 247 28.76 44.22 -14.17
N ALA A 248 29.61 43.84 -13.21
CA ALA A 248 29.42 44.12 -11.79
C ALA A 248 30.08 45.44 -11.31
N SER A 249 30.15 46.49 -12.15
CA SER A 249 30.70 47.79 -11.73
C SER A 249 30.07 49.01 -12.42
N ILE A 250 28.74 49.01 -12.60
CA ILE A 250 28.01 50.28 -12.74
C ILE A 250 26.86 50.25 -11.74
N ALA A 251 27.10 50.84 -10.58
CA ALA A 251 26.05 51.31 -9.70
C ALA A 251 25.28 52.44 -10.40
N PRO A 252 23.95 52.44 -10.29
CA PRO A 252 23.25 53.67 -9.99
C PRO A 252 22.55 53.51 -8.64
N GLY A 253 22.90 54.40 -7.71
CA GLY A 253 22.06 54.65 -6.54
C GLY A 253 20.69 55.20 -6.94
N PHE A 254 19.88 55.53 -5.92
CA PHE A 254 18.48 55.98 -5.97
C PHE A 254 17.50 54.77 -6.02
N VAL A 255 16.63 54.48 -5.05
CA VAL A 255 15.82 55.33 -4.17
C VAL A 255 15.58 54.62 -2.82
N SER A 256 15.52 55.46 -1.80
CA SER A 256 15.22 55.23 -0.40
C SER A 256 13.83 54.59 -0.11
N ALA A 257 13.77 54.02 1.10
CA ALA A 257 12.70 54.21 2.09
C ALA A 257 11.57 53.17 2.21
N PHE A 258 11.28 52.90 3.48
CA PHE A 258 10.12 52.27 4.11
C PHE A 258 10.11 50.77 4.33
N GLY A 259 10.17 50.41 5.63
CA GLY A 259 9.43 49.24 6.14
C GLY A 259 10.17 48.40 7.17
N HIS A 260 10.34 48.91 8.39
CA HIS A 260 10.50 48.08 9.58
C HIS A 260 9.29 47.13 9.72
N PRO A 261 9.48 45.93 10.29
CA PRO A 261 8.58 45.54 11.37
C PRO A 261 9.34 45.14 12.62
N ASP A 262 8.85 45.71 13.73
CA ASP A 262 9.13 45.36 15.11
C ASP A 262 8.83 43.90 15.42
N ASP A 263 9.65 43.35 16.31
CA ASP A 263 9.32 42.25 17.20
C ASP A 263 8.05 42.59 18.02
N SER A 264 7.06 41.70 18.00
CA SER A 264 6.09 41.64 19.10
C SER A 264 5.65 40.21 19.35
N VAL A 265 6.00 39.78 20.56
CA VAL A 265 5.65 38.53 21.22
C VAL A 265 4.15 38.52 21.48
N ALA A 266 3.42 37.63 20.82
CA ALA A 266 2.03 37.34 21.16
C ALA A 266 1.82 35.82 21.14
N SER A 267 1.91 35.24 22.33
CA SER A 267 1.28 33.97 22.67
C SER A 267 -0.21 34.06 22.35
N GLY A 268 -0.62 33.49 21.23
CA GLY A 268 -2.01 33.38 20.80
C GLY A 268 -2.35 31.91 20.55
N LEU A 269 -3.34 31.42 21.29
CA LEU A 269 -4.02 30.15 21.07
C LEU A 269 -4.19 29.87 19.57
N TYR A 270 -3.74 28.70 19.12
CA TYR A 270 -4.25 28.12 17.89
C TYR A 270 -5.68 27.63 18.14
N GLU A 271 -6.61 28.53 17.86
CA GLU A 271 -8.02 28.25 17.68
C GLU A 271 -8.17 27.30 16.50
N MET A 272 -8.71 26.12 16.80
CA MET A 272 -9.24 25.18 15.83
C MET A 272 -10.36 25.86 15.03
N ASN A 273 -10.11 26.24 13.78
CA ASN A 273 -11.16 26.32 12.78
C ASN A 273 -10.58 26.28 11.36
N GLY A 274 -10.67 25.10 10.78
CA GLY A 274 -10.31 24.81 9.40
C GLY A 274 -10.94 23.49 9.01
N HIS A 275 -12.28 23.44 9.02
CA HIS A 275 -13.04 22.45 8.27
C HIS A 275 -12.67 22.62 6.80
N GLN A 276 -11.63 21.93 6.37
CA GLN A 276 -11.41 21.67 4.96
C GLN A 276 -12.31 20.50 4.61
N GLU A 277 -13.46 20.84 4.04
CA GLU A 277 -14.33 19.87 3.37
C GLU A 277 -13.47 19.05 2.39
N PRO A 278 -13.41 17.71 2.52
CA PRO A 278 -12.77 16.91 1.50
C PRO A 278 -13.60 17.07 0.22
N ALA A 279 -12.99 17.65 -0.81
CA ALA A 279 -13.57 17.71 -2.14
C ALA A 279 -14.03 16.29 -2.53
N LEU A 280 -15.35 16.12 -2.64
CA LEU A 280 -15.99 14.92 -3.13
C LEU A 280 -15.52 14.69 -4.57
N ILE A 281 -14.49 13.85 -4.73
CA ILE A 281 -14.15 13.28 -6.03
C ILE A 281 -15.32 12.34 -6.38
N ALA A 282 -16.18 12.80 -7.29
CA ALA A 282 -17.30 12.03 -7.79
C ALA A 282 -16.80 10.68 -8.32
N PRO A 283 -17.45 9.55 -7.97
CA PRO A 283 -17.10 8.26 -8.54
C PRO A 283 -17.35 8.31 -10.05
N VAL A 284 -16.29 8.13 -10.84
CA VAL A 284 -16.40 7.93 -12.29
C VAL A 284 -17.03 6.57 -12.51
N SER A 285 -18.36 6.54 -12.61
CA SER A 285 -19.11 5.37 -13.03
C SER A 285 -18.68 4.98 -14.44
N ARG A 286 -17.77 4.00 -14.55
CA ARG A 286 -17.53 3.30 -15.82
C ARG A 286 -18.72 2.42 -16.10
N THR A 287 -19.72 2.98 -16.78
CA THR A 287 -20.79 2.19 -17.42
C THR A 287 -20.14 1.37 -18.53
N ILE A 288 -19.84 0.10 -18.24
CA ILE A 288 -19.49 -0.88 -19.26
C ILE A 288 -20.79 -1.28 -19.95
N SER A 289 -21.09 -0.61 -21.06
CA SER A 289 -22.18 -0.98 -21.95
C SER A 289 -21.81 -2.26 -22.71
N PHE A 290 -22.36 -3.40 -22.27
CA PHE A 290 -22.37 -4.62 -23.06
C PHE A 290 -23.38 -4.46 -24.19
N PHE A 291 -22.89 -4.14 -25.39
CA PHE A 291 -23.66 -4.36 -26.63
C PHE A 291 -23.75 -5.86 -26.86
N ALA A 292 -24.92 -6.44 -26.54
CA ALA A 292 -25.29 -7.75 -27.04
C ALA A 292 -25.65 -7.59 -28.52
N HIS A 293 -24.86 -8.21 -29.40
CA HIS A 293 -25.29 -8.49 -30.77
C HIS A 293 -26.21 -9.71 -30.72
N SER A 294 -27.47 -9.51 -31.09
CA SER A 294 -28.37 -10.60 -31.45
C SER A 294 -28.19 -10.89 -32.94
N GLU A 295 -27.86 -12.15 -33.24
CA GLU A 295 -28.11 -12.78 -34.55
C GLU A 295 -29.56 -13.27 -34.63
#